data_AF-A0A524NYC0-F1
#
_entry.id   AF-A0A524NYC0-F1
#
_cell.length_a   1.000
_cell.length_b   1.000
_cell.length_c   1.000
_cell.angle_alpha   90.00
_cell.angle_beta   90.00
_cell.angle_gamma   90.00
#
_symmetry.space_group_name_H-M   'P 1'
#
loop_
_entity.id
_entity.type
_entity.pdbx_description
1 polymer ?
#
loop_
_entity_poly.entity_id
_entity_poly.type
_entity_poly.pdbx_seq_one_letter_code
_entity_poly.pdbx_strand_id
1 'polypeptide(L)'
;AADVARPNSVRAVGAAQAANPLPIVIPCHRVVGVGGRLTGYAGGLAAKQWLLEHEAAHNERVQGVAATQRPRRPLVGPVGRPPISPFRA
;
A
#
# COMPACT_ATOMS: atom_id res chain seq x y z
N ALA A 1 10.72 -5.43 8.96
CA ALA A 1 11.74 -5.55 10.02
C ALA A 1 12.19 -4.18 10.51
N ALA A 2 12.63 -3.30 9.59
CA ALA A 2 12.86 -1.89 9.90
C ALA A 2 11.61 -1.20 10.49
N ASP A 3 10.44 -1.43 9.90
CA ASP A 3 9.16 -0.84 10.35
C ASP A 3 8.72 -1.25 11.76
N VAL A 4 9.29 -2.34 12.30
CA VAL A 4 9.05 -2.79 13.68
C VAL A 4 10.23 -2.44 14.60
N ALA A 5 11.01 -1.42 14.23
CA ALA A 5 12.20 -0.93 14.93
C ALA A 5 13.27 -2.01 15.21
N ARG A 6 13.27 -3.09 14.42
CA ARG A 6 14.19 -4.24 14.54
C ARG A 6 14.71 -4.65 13.16
N PRO A 7 15.54 -3.81 12.51
CA PRO A 7 15.95 -4.01 11.12
C PRO A 7 16.69 -5.33 10.88
N ASN A 8 17.46 -5.80 11.87
CA ASN A 8 18.25 -7.04 11.76
C ASN A 8 17.43 -8.32 12.02
N SER A 9 16.16 -8.22 12.43
CA SER A 9 15.32 -9.37 12.79
C SER A 9 14.55 -9.97 11.61
N VAL A 10 15.14 -9.99 10.41
CA VAL A 10 14.49 -10.47 9.17
C VAL A 10 14.03 -11.93 9.25
N ARG A 11 14.82 -12.81 9.88
CA ARG A 11 14.47 -14.23 10.07
C ARG A 11 13.27 -14.40 10.99
N ALA A 12 13.21 -13.63 12.08
CA ALA A 12 12.09 -13.66 13.02
C ALA A 12 10.80 -13.15 12.37
N VAL A 13 10.88 -12.10 11.55
CA VAL A 13 9.75 -11.63 10.75
C VAL A 13 9.29 -12.71 9.77
N GLY A 14 10.21 -13.38 9.07
CA GLY A 14 9.88 -14.49 8.18
C GLY A 14 9.17 -15.64 8.88
N ALA A 15 9.64 -16.03 10.07
CA ALA A 15 9.00 -17.07 10.88
C ALA A 15 7.60 -16.65 11.36
N ALA A 16 7.42 -15.40 11.79
CA ALA A 16 6.12 -14.87 12.18
C ALA A 16 5.12 -14.86 11.01
N GLN A 17 5.57 -14.53 9.80
CA GLN A 17 4.75 -14.58 8.59
C GLN A 17 4.33 -16.02 8.22
N ALA A 18 5.24 -16.99 8.42
CA ALA A 18 4.95 -18.41 8.18
C ALA A 18 3.94 -18.99 9.19
N ALA A 19 3.93 -18.49 10.42
CA ALA A 19 3.02 -18.89 11.49
C ALA A 19 1.66 -18.16 11.45
N ASN A 20 1.36 -17.41 10.39
CA ASN A 20 0.12 -16.65 10.28
C ASN A 20 -1.11 -17.59 10.20
N PRO A 21 -2.04 -17.56 11.18
CA PRO A 21 -3.23 -18.41 11.20
C PRO A 21 -4.32 -17.98 10.22
N LEU A 22 -4.27 -16.73 9.73
CA LEU A 22 -5.26 -16.15 8.82
C LEU A 22 -4.56 -15.61 7.57
N PRO A 23 -4.09 -16.49 6.67
CA PRO A 23 -3.53 -16.07 5.39
C PRO A 23 -4.57 -15.28 4.58
N ILE A 24 -4.10 -14.42 3.66
CA ILE A 24 -4.90 -13.48 2.86
C ILE A 24 -5.40 -12.27 3.67
N VAL A 25 -6.12 -12.49 4.78
CA VAL A 25 -6.64 -11.40 5.64
C VAL A 25 -5.48 -10.61 6.26
N ILE A 26 -4.53 -11.33 6.87
CA ILE A 26 -3.20 -10.80 7.14
C ILE A 26 -2.38 -11.08 5.88
N PRO A 27 -1.96 -10.04 5.11
CA PRO A 27 -1.48 -10.20 3.74
C PRO A 27 -0.01 -10.67 3.68
N CYS A 28 0.26 -11.87 4.23
CA CYS A 28 1.59 -12.46 4.28
C CYS A 28 2.15 -12.80 2.89
N HIS A 29 1.29 -12.94 1.87
CA HIS A 29 1.69 -13.08 0.47
C HIS A 29 2.37 -11.81 -0.09
N ARG A 30 2.17 -10.62 0.51
CA ARG A 30 2.82 -9.36 0.11
C ARG A 30 4.26 -9.21 0.59
N VAL A 31 4.73 -10.09 1.48
CA VAL A 31 6.13 -10.06 1.92
C VAL A 31 7.00 -10.83 0.92
N VAL A 32 7.88 -10.12 0.23
CA VAL A 32 8.74 -10.67 -0.84
C VAL A 32 10.22 -10.56 -0.48
N GLY A 33 11.03 -11.51 -0.93
CA GLY A 33 12.48 -11.47 -0.74
C GLY A 33 13.14 -10.37 -1.56
N VAL A 34 14.40 -10.06 -1.21
CA VAL A 34 15.23 -9.13 -1.99
C VAL A 34 15.28 -9.57 -3.45
N GLY A 35 15.15 -8.60 -4.37
CA GLY A 35 15.15 -8.85 -5.81
C GLY A 35 13.86 -9.49 -6.35
N GLY A 36 12.76 -9.47 -5.58
CA GLY A 36 11.46 -9.99 -6.03
C GLY A 36 11.32 -11.51 -5.89
N ARG A 37 12.27 -12.18 -5.23
CA ARG A 37 12.22 -13.64 -5.09
C ARG A 37 11.07 -14.06 -4.18
N LEU A 38 10.16 -14.88 -4.72
CA LEU A 38 9.10 -15.50 -3.93
C LEU A 38 9.68 -16.64 -3.09
N THR A 39 9.51 -16.52 -1.78
CA THR A 39 9.89 -17.55 -0.80
C THR A 39 8.81 -17.64 0.26
N GLY A 40 8.62 -18.84 0.82
CA GLY A 40 7.82 -19.08 2.03
C GLY A 40 6.35 -18.62 1.91
N TYR A 41 5.45 -19.57 1.78
CA TYR A 41 4.02 -19.33 1.90
C TYR A 41 3.31 -20.60 2.34
N ALA A 42 2.42 -20.50 3.33
CA ALA A 42 1.69 -21.66 3.85
C ALA A 42 0.84 -22.35 2.77
N GLY A 43 0.26 -21.58 1.84
CA GLY A 43 -0.50 -22.10 0.70
C GLY A 43 0.33 -22.47 -0.53
N GLY A 44 1.67 -22.50 -0.43
CA GLY A 44 2.57 -22.76 -1.55
C GLY A 44 2.86 -21.56 -2.46
N LEU A 45 3.98 -21.61 -3.18
CA LEU A 45 4.46 -20.47 -3.97
C LEU A 45 3.52 -20.09 -5.13
N ALA A 46 2.84 -21.07 -5.74
CA ALA A 46 1.87 -20.82 -6.80
C ALA A 46 0.70 -19.95 -6.33
N ALA A 47 0.14 -20.25 -5.14
CA ALA A 47 -0.93 -19.44 -4.56
C ALA A 47 -0.45 -18.02 -4.23
N LYS A 48 0.78 -17.86 -3.72
CA LYS A 48 1.38 -16.54 -3.47
C LYS A 48 1.53 -15.72 -4.74
N GLN A 49 2.05 -16.33 -5.80
CA GLN A 49 2.17 -15.68 -7.11
C GLN A 49 0.80 -15.24 -7.65
N TRP A 50 -0.17 -16.15 -7.65
CA TRP A 50 -1.53 -15.87 -8.11
C TRP A 50 -2.18 -14.73 -7.33
N LEU A 51 -2.03 -14.67 -6.00
CA LEU A 51 -2.58 -13.60 -5.18
C LEU A 51 -1.98 -12.23 -5.53
N LEU A 52 -0.67 -12.17 -5.76
CA LEU A 52 0.00 -10.93 -6.16
C LEU A 52 -0.47 -10.44 -7.53
N GLU A 53 -0.60 -11.37 -8.50
CA GLU A 53 -1.15 -11.06 -9.83
C GLU A 53 -2.62 -10.63 -9.76
N HIS A 54 -3.42 -11.30 -8.94
CA HIS A 54 -4.83 -10.97 -8.72
C HIS A 54 -5.00 -9.55 -8.15
N GLU A 55 -4.17 -9.18 -7.16
CA GLU A 55 -4.17 -7.83 -6.60
C GLU A 55 -3.74 -6.77 -7.64
N ALA A 56 -2.73 -7.06 -8.46
CA ALA A 56 -2.30 -6.17 -9.53
C ALA A 56 -3.43 -5.93 -10.56
N ALA A 57 -4.05 -7.00 -11.06
CA ALA A 57 -5.17 -6.92 -12.00
C ALA A 57 -6.43 -6.27 -11.40
N HIS A 58 -6.64 -6.39 -10.08
CA HIS A 58 -7.71 -5.67 -9.39
C HIS A 58 -7.41 -4.17 -9.30
N ASN A 59 -6.17 -3.79 -8.97
CA ASN A 59 -5.74 -2.40 -8.92
C ASN A 59 -5.85 -1.72 -10.29
N GLU A 60 -5.47 -2.39 -11.38
CA GLU A 60 -5.64 -1.89 -12.74
C GLU A 60 -7.12 -1.66 -13.08
N ARG A 61 -8.01 -2.58 -12.72
CA ARG A 61 -9.45 -2.42 -12.92
C ARG A 61 -10.02 -1.26 -12.11
N VAL A 62 -9.62 -1.13 -10.85
CA VAL A 62 -10.04 -0.01 -10.00
C VAL A 62 -9.56 1.32 -10.57
N GLN A 63 -8.32 1.39 -11.07
CA GLN A 63 -7.77 2.60 -11.70
C GLN A 63 -8.40 2.89 -13.07
N GLY A 64 -8.73 1.88 -13.87
CA GLY A 64 -9.45 2.03 -15.13
C GLY A 64 -10.90 2.53 -14.95
N VAL A 65 -11.56 2.13 -13.87
CA VAL A 65 -12.86 2.68 -13.45
C VAL A 65 -12.71 4.10 -12.86
N ALA A 66 -11.62 4.39 -12.13
CA ALA A 66 -11.33 5.73 -11.64
C ALA A 66 -11.00 6.71 -12.79
N ALA A 67 -10.33 6.25 -13.85
CA ALA A 67 -10.01 7.06 -15.03
C ALA A 67 -11.26 7.48 -15.83
N THR A 68 -12.39 6.76 -15.69
CA THR A 68 -13.69 7.13 -16.27
C THR A 68 -14.54 8.01 -15.34
N GLN A 69 -14.15 8.21 -14.07
CA GLN A 69 -14.85 9.11 -13.14
C GLN A 69 -14.26 10.52 -13.15
N ARG A 70 -14.82 11.34 -14.07
CA ARG A 70 -14.89 12.82 -14.15
C ARG A 70 -13.69 13.67 -13.65
N PRO A 71 -13.28 14.71 -14.40
CA PRO A 71 -12.38 15.73 -13.86
C PRO A 71 -13.04 16.36 -12.63
N ARG A 72 -12.38 16.29 -11.47
CA ARG A 72 -12.78 17.07 -10.29
C ARG A 72 -12.82 18.53 -10.75
N ARG A 73 -14.02 19.13 -10.77
CA ARG A 73 -14.17 20.59 -10.97
C ARG A 73 -13.18 21.28 -10.06
N PRO A 74 -12.41 22.27 -10.53
CA PRO A 74 -11.61 23.08 -9.64
C PRO A 74 -12.57 23.72 -8.64
N LEU A 75 -12.35 23.44 -7.34
CA LEU A 75 -12.95 24.22 -6.27
C LEU A 75 -12.46 25.65 -6.49
N VAL A 76 -13.35 26.52 -6.96
CA VAL A 76 -13.39 27.98 -6.75
C VAL A 76 -12.02 28.69 -6.68
N GLY A 77 -11.80 29.61 -7.63
CA GLY A 77 -10.58 30.44 -7.74
C GLY A 77 -10.22 31.28 -6.49
N PRO A 78 -9.06 31.97 -6.52
CA PRO A 78 -8.48 32.59 -5.34
C PRO A 78 -9.40 33.69 -4.80
N VAL A 79 -9.98 33.46 -3.63
CA VAL A 79 -10.64 34.51 -2.85
C VAL A 79 -9.54 35.46 -2.38
N GLY A 80 -9.41 36.59 -3.06
CA GLY A 80 -8.52 37.67 -2.67
C GLY A 80 -8.82 38.11 -1.24
N ARG A 81 -7.85 37.94 -0.34
CA ARG A 81 -7.91 38.47 1.01
C ARG A 81 -7.55 39.97 0.92
N PRO A 82 -8.38 40.91 1.37
CA PRO A 82 -7.96 42.31 1.45
C PRO A 82 -6.86 42.47 2.51
N PRO A 83 -5.95 43.44 2.36
CA PRO A 83 -4.90 43.67 3.34
C PRO A 83 -5.50 44.17 4.66
N ILE A 84 -5.14 43.48 5.74
CA ILE A 84 -5.33 43.95 7.11
C ILE A 84 -4.45 45.18 7.31
N SER A 85 -5.07 46.35 7.53
CA SER A 85 -4.38 47.59 7.93
C SER A 85 -3.67 47.36 9.26
N PRO A 86 -2.42 47.82 9.46
CA PRO A 86 -1.82 47.82 10.77
C PRO A 86 -2.51 48.91 11.62
N PHE A 87 -2.85 48.53 12.85
CA PHE A 87 -3.29 49.44 13.90
C PHE A 87 -2.43 50.71 13.93
N ARG A 88 -3.08 51.88 13.88
CA ARG A 88 -2.50 53.14 14.33
C ARG A 88 -2.63 53.23 15.87
N ALA A 89 -1.67 53.92 16.47
CA ALA A 89 -1.41 54.11 17.90
C ALA A 89 -2.62 54.58 18.73
#